data_AF-A0AAU4WUE0-F1
#
_entry.id   AF-A0AAU4WUE0-F1
#
_cell.length_a   1.000
_cell.length_b   1.000
_cell.length_c   1.000
_cell.angle_alpha   90.00
_cell.angle_beta   90.00
_cell.angle_gamma   90.00
#
_symmetry.space_group_name_H-M   'P 1'
#
loop_
_entity.id
_entity.type
_entity.pdbx_description
1 polymer ?
#
loop_
_entity_poly.entity_id
_entity_poly.type
_entity_poly.pdbx_seq_one_letter_code
_entity_poly.pdbx_strand_id
1 'polypeptide(L)'
;MLIRQGRAAADASVAAGRFSDPVAMQLLRAEERTPIDAVRAGVPPQGRPARTGYESVRACAEVMVARTGAIDEALCACPPRQLLILGAGLDSRAWRLPQLARTDVWEADHPACPEGRRPAFSSRSHAHYNHYAAVVVNMNVRCTRNRYRESPCPTASAVVPP
;
A
#
# COMPACT_ATOMS: atom_id res chain seq x y z
N MET A 1 -8.58 -3.00 4.49
CA MET A 1 -9.65 -2.59 3.55
C MET A 1 -9.89 -1.08 3.53
N LEU A 2 -10.17 -0.42 4.66
CA LEU A 2 -10.54 1.00 4.68
C LEU A 2 -9.43 1.97 4.23
N ILE A 3 -8.17 1.73 4.66
CA ILE A 3 -7.00 2.57 4.30
C ILE A 3 -6.84 2.75 2.78
N ARG A 4 -6.93 1.65 2.02
CA ARG A 4 -6.82 1.70 0.55
C ARG A 4 -8.01 2.41 -0.11
N GLN A 5 -9.22 2.26 0.45
CA GLN A 5 -10.40 2.99 -0.05
C GLN A 5 -10.27 4.48 0.24
N GLY A 6 -9.74 4.86 1.41
CA GLY A 6 -9.44 6.25 1.74
C GLY A 6 -8.41 6.87 0.80
N ARG A 7 -7.31 6.17 0.51
CA ARG A 7 -6.29 6.62 -0.47
C ARG A 7 -6.89 6.78 -1.87
N ALA A 8 -7.64 5.78 -2.34
CA ALA A 8 -8.33 5.84 -3.62
C ALA A 8 -9.37 6.97 -3.67
N ALA A 9 -10.14 7.19 -2.61
CA ALA A 9 -11.09 8.29 -2.53
C ALA A 9 -10.37 9.64 -2.56
N ALA A 10 -9.28 9.80 -1.80
CA ALA A 10 -8.48 11.02 -1.72
C ALA A 10 -7.78 11.38 -3.05
N ASP A 11 -7.40 10.37 -3.84
CA ASP A 11 -6.82 10.58 -5.17
C ASP A 11 -7.77 11.44 -6.03
N ALA A 12 -7.25 12.59 -6.48
CA ALA A 12 -7.93 13.61 -7.27
C ALA A 12 -9.12 14.36 -6.62
N SER A 13 -9.42 14.19 -5.32
CA SER A 13 -10.62 14.81 -4.69
C SER A 13 -10.35 15.74 -3.48
N VAL A 14 -9.71 15.24 -2.40
CA VAL A 14 -9.62 15.96 -1.11
C VAL A 14 -8.50 16.99 -1.08
N ALA A 15 -7.46 16.79 -1.88
CA ALA A 15 -6.33 17.70 -1.97
C ALA A 15 -5.73 17.69 -3.39
N ALA A 16 -6.54 18.11 -4.37
CA ALA A 16 -6.12 18.19 -5.76
C ALA A 16 -4.74 18.86 -5.88
N GLY A 17 -3.75 18.11 -6.38
CA GLY A 17 -2.36 18.55 -6.55
C GLY A 17 -1.41 18.29 -5.36
N ARG A 18 -1.90 17.95 -4.16
CA ARG A 18 -1.05 17.65 -2.97
C ARG A 18 -0.95 16.17 -2.65
N PHE A 19 -1.92 15.38 -3.07
CA PHE A 19 -1.93 13.94 -2.89
C PHE A 19 -2.38 13.25 -4.19
N SER A 20 -1.62 12.26 -4.64
CA SER A 20 -2.00 11.43 -5.77
C SER A 20 -1.57 9.98 -5.56
N ASP A 21 -2.51 9.10 -5.83
CA ASP A 21 -2.34 7.66 -5.78
C ASP A 21 -3.18 6.99 -6.88
N PRO A 22 -2.71 7.08 -8.14
CA PRO A 22 -3.45 6.55 -9.29
C PRO A 22 -3.55 5.02 -9.28
N VAL A 23 -2.80 4.36 -8.40
CA VAL A 23 -2.70 2.90 -8.32
C VAL A 23 -3.73 2.34 -7.34
N ALA A 24 -4.10 3.07 -6.28
CA ALA A 24 -4.98 2.56 -5.22
C ALA A 24 -6.31 2.00 -5.74
N MET A 25 -6.95 2.65 -6.72
CA MET A 25 -8.21 2.16 -7.32
C MET A 25 -8.05 0.81 -8.03
N GLN A 26 -6.89 0.55 -8.64
CA GLN A 26 -6.62 -0.68 -9.37
C GLN A 26 -6.47 -1.89 -8.45
N LEU A 27 -6.12 -1.65 -7.19
CA LEU A 27 -5.93 -2.67 -6.15
C LEU A 27 -7.25 -3.11 -5.48
N LEU A 28 -8.38 -2.52 -5.86
CA LEU A 28 -9.69 -2.76 -5.27
C LEU A 28 -10.56 -3.70 -6.11
N ARG A 29 -11.34 -4.55 -5.43
CA ARG A 29 -12.43 -5.35 -6.05
C ARG A 29 -13.54 -4.41 -6.48
N ALA A 30 -14.40 -4.87 -7.40
CA ALA A 30 -15.51 -4.06 -7.89
C ALA A 30 -16.41 -3.58 -6.75
N GLU A 31 -16.77 -4.46 -5.80
CA GLU A 31 -17.61 -4.14 -4.65
C GLU A 31 -16.96 -3.13 -3.67
N GLU A 32 -15.64 -3.03 -3.67
CA GLU A 32 -14.90 -2.12 -2.81
C GLU A 32 -14.88 -0.69 -3.36
N ARG A 33 -15.29 -0.48 -4.62
CA ARG A 33 -15.28 0.82 -5.32
C ARG A 33 -16.55 1.62 -5.11
N THR A 34 -17.69 0.98 -4.89
CA THR A 34 -18.99 1.64 -4.69
C THR A 34 -18.96 2.80 -3.68
N PRO A 35 -18.44 2.64 -2.44
CA PRO A 35 -18.40 3.76 -1.50
C PRO A 35 -17.41 4.86 -1.93
N ILE A 36 -16.40 4.55 -2.74
CA ILE A 36 -15.42 5.52 -3.25
C ILE A 36 -16.05 6.41 -4.30
N ASP A 37 -16.78 5.81 -5.24
CA ASP A 37 -17.47 6.54 -6.30
C ASP A 37 -18.49 7.53 -5.70
N ALA A 38 -19.22 7.09 -4.66
CA ALA A 38 -20.13 7.96 -3.92
C ALA A 38 -19.41 9.13 -3.22
N VAL A 39 -18.28 8.86 -2.55
CA VAL A 39 -17.46 9.90 -1.90
C VAL A 39 -16.90 10.90 -2.92
N ARG A 40 -16.38 10.42 -4.06
CA ARG A 40 -15.88 11.27 -5.15
C ARG A 40 -16.98 12.11 -5.81
N ALA A 41 -18.18 11.56 -5.92
CA ALA A 41 -19.35 12.29 -6.42
C ALA A 41 -19.92 13.29 -5.40
N GLY A 42 -19.54 13.20 -4.12
CA GLY A 42 -20.11 14.02 -3.05
C GLY A 42 -21.58 13.70 -2.75
N VAL A 43 -22.08 12.53 -3.16
CA VAL A 43 -23.48 12.13 -3.01
C VAL A 43 -23.59 11.05 -1.94
N PRO A 44 -24.03 11.39 -0.71
CA PRO A 44 -24.22 10.39 0.34
C PRO A 44 -25.39 9.47 -0.01
N PRO A 45 -25.24 8.14 0.13
CA PRO A 45 -26.32 7.19 -0.15
C PRO A 45 -27.45 7.29 0.89
N GLN A 46 -28.67 6.95 0.46
CA GLN A 46 -29.83 6.84 1.33
C GLN A 46 -29.81 5.51 2.10
N GLY A 47 -30.24 5.53 3.37
CA GLY A 47 -30.28 4.36 4.24
C GLY A 47 -29.01 4.15 5.08
N ARG A 48 -29.19 3.67 6.32
CA ARG A 48 -28.09 3.58 7.31
C ARG A 48 -26.90 2.70 6.87
N PRO A 49 -27.07 1.48 6.33
CA PRO A 49 -25.93 0.61 6.07
C PRO A 49 -24.96 1.17 5.04
N ALA A 50 -25.48 1.68 3.92
CA ALA A 50 -24.67 2.28 2.85
C ALA A 50 -24.02 3.59 3.33
N ARG A 51 -24.74 4.38 4.14
CA ARG A 51 -24.23 5.65 4.66
C ARG A 51 -23.04 5.45 5.62
N THR A 52 -23.04 4.42 6.44
CA THR A 52 -21.88 4.10 7.30
C THR A 52 -20.61 3.85 6.48
N GLY A 53 -20.72 3.08 5.39
CA GLY A 53 -19.58 2.82 4.50
C GLY A 53 -19.06 4.10 3.83
N TYR A 54 -19.97 4.94 3.32
CA TYR A 54 -19.65 6.24 2.75
C TYR A 54 -18.89 7.15 3.74
N GLU A 55 -19.44 7.37 4.93
CA GLU A 55 -18.83 8.28 5.91
C GLU A 55 -17.49 7.74 6.42
N SER A 56 -17.35 6.40 6.54
CA SER A 56 -16.07 5.78 6.92
C SER A 56 -14.99 6.03 5.87
N VAL A 57 -15.31 5.86 4.59
CA VAL A 57 -14.35 6.11 3.49
C VAL A 57 -14.01 7.59 3.39
N ARG A 58 -15.01 8.47 3.50
CA ARG A 58 -14.82 9.93 3.48
C ARG A 58 -13.87 10.38 4.59
N ALA A 59 -14.15 10.01 5.84
CA ALA A 59 -13.30 10.36 6.97
C ALA A 59 -11.89 9.76 6.83
N CYS A 60 -11.79 8.53 6.33
CA CYS A 60 -10.49 7.90 6.08
C CYS A 60 -9.69 8.65 5.00
N ALA A 61 -10.33 9.17 3.96
CA ALA A 61 -9.67 9.91 2.89
C ALA A 61 -8.93 11.15 3.43
N GLU A 62 -9.55 11.92 4.33
CA GLU A 62 -8.92 13.08 4.98
C GLU A 62 -7.66 12.69 5.75
N VAL A 63 -7.74 11.62 6.55
CA VAL A 63 -6.58 11.10 7.31
C VAL A 63 -5.49 10.58 6.37
N MET A 64 -5.87 9.95 5.25
CA MET A 64 -4.91 9.37 4.31
C MET A 64 -4.12 10.43 3.54
N VAL A 65 -4.71 11.60 3.25
CA VAL A 65 -3.97 12.73 2.66
C VAL A 65 -2.81 13.14 3.57
N ALA A 66 -3.10 13.41 4.85
CA ALA A 66 -2.08 13.83 5.81
C ALA A 66 -1.04 12.73 6.06
N ARG A 67 -1.49 11.52 6.40
CA ARG A 67 -0.60 10.39 6.73
C ARG A 67 0.28 9.99 5.55
N THR A 68 -0.32 9.80 4.37
CA THR A 68 0.41 9.29 3.22
C THR A 68 1.31 10.38 2.63
N GLY A 69 0.82 11.62 2.57
CA GLY A 69 1.57 12.78 2.09
C GLY A 69 2.83 13.05 2.90
N ALA A 70 2.75 13.06 4.24
CA ALA A 70 3.92 13.30 5.09
C ALA A 70 5.03 12.25 4.89
N ILE A 71 4.65 10.97 4.74
CA ILE A 71 5.62 9.89 4.46
C ILE A 71 6.21 10.04 3.06
N ASP A 72 5.38 10.34 2.06
CA ASP A 72 5.85 10.53 0.68
C ASP A 72 6.81 11.71 0.57
N GLU A 73 6.50 12.83 1.23
CA GLU A 73 7.34 14.01 1.28
C GLU A 73 8.71 13.69 1.89
N ALA A 74 8.74 12.97 3.02
CA ALA A 74 9.97 12.53 3.65
C ALA A 74 10.81 11.62 2.73
N LEU A 75 10.17 10.68 2.05
CA LEU A 75 10.84 9.78 1.09
C LEU A 75 11.34 10.53 -0.16
N CYS A 76 10.63 11.56 -0.61
CA CYS A 76 11.04 12.38 -1.75
C CYS A 76 12.19 13.33 -1.39
N ALA A 77 12.17 13.91 -0.19
CA ALA A 77 13.19 14.82 0.30
C ALA A 77 14.52 14.09 0.56
N CYS A 78 14.48 12.82 0.99
CA CYS A 78 15.66 12.00 1.23
C CYS A 78 15.44 10.56 0.74
N PRO A 79 15.59 10.28 -0.57
CA PRO A 79 15.39 8.95 -1.12
C PRO A 79 16.46 7.97 -0.58
N PRO A 80 16.07 6.91 0.14
CA PRO A 80 17.03 5.98 0.68
C PRO A 80 17.55 5.02 -0.40
N ARG A 81 18.71 4.39 -0.17
CA ARG A 81 19.19 3.30 -1.05
C ARG A 81 18.38 2.01 -0.86
N GLN A 82 17.89 1.77 0.36
CA GLN A 82 17.05 0.62 0.71
C GLN A 82 15.86 1.09 1.54
N LEU A 83 14.67 0.56 1.25
CA LEU A 83 13.43 0.88 1.95
C LEU A 83 12.71 -0.42 2.34
N LEU A 84 12.42 -0.59 3.63
CA LEU A 84 11.56 -1.67 4.12
C LEU A 84 10.20 -1.11 4.53
N ILE A 85 9.14 -1.58 3.91
CA ILE A 85 7.76 -1.25 4.26
C ILE A 85 7.18 -2.39 5.09
N LEU A 86 6.89 -2.10 6.36
CA LEU A 86 6.32 -3.05 7.30
C LEU A 86 4.79 -2.96 7.30
N GLY A 87 4.12 -4.11 7.26
CA GLY A 87 2.67 -4.17 7.10
C GLY A 87 2.24 -3.55 5.76
N ALA A 88 3.00 -3.86 4.70
CA ALA A 88 2.90 -3.18 3.42
C ALA A 88 1.49 -3.25 2.82
N GLY A 89 0.78 -4.36 2.99
CA GLY A 89 -0.59 -4.51 2.53
C GLY A 89 -0.74 -4.23 1.04
N LEU A 90 -1.36 -3.09 0.75
CA LEU A 90 -1.56 -2.58 -0.60
C LEU A 90 -0.94 -1.18 -0.73
N ASP A 91 0.25 -1.01 -0.16
CA ASP A 91 1.11 0.13 -0.45
C ASP A 91 1.40 0.18 -1.97
N SER A 92 1.45 1.38 -2.51
CA SER A 92 1.70 1.61 -3.94
C SER A 92 2.89 2.54 -4.18
N ARG A 93 3.65 2.91 -3.14
CA ARG A 93 4.76 3.87 -3.25
C ARG A 93 5.82 3.43 -4.25
N ALA A 94 6.20 2.16 -4.22
CA ALA A 94 7.16 1.59 -5.17
C ALA A 94 6.69 1.68 -6.64
N TRP A 95 5.40 1.92 -6.87
CA TRP A 95 4.78 2.00 -8.20
C TRP A 95 4.51 3.44 -8.64
N ARG A 96 4.32 4.36 -7.68
CA ARG A 96 3.88 5.74 -7.98
C ARG A 96 4.90 6.83 -7.64
N LEU A 97 5.89 6.57 -6.78
CA LEU A 97 6.92 7.54 -6.41
C LEU A 97 8.16 7.39 -7.30
N PRO A 98 8.38 8.24 -8.31
CA PRO A 98 9.54 8.13 -9.20
C PRO A 98 10.88 8.30 -8.49
N GLN A 99 10.91 8.98 -7.34
CA GLN A 99 12.11 9.17 -6.51
C GLN A 99 12.65 7.83 -5.98
N LEU A 100 11.81 6.79 -5.90
CA LEU A 100 12.21 5.44 -5.46
C LEU A 100 12.71 4.56 -6.62
N ALA A 101 12.84 5.07 -7.85
CA ALA A 101 13.26 4.28 -9.01
C ALA A 101 14.67 3.67 -8.90
N ARG A 102 15.48 4.10 -7.93
CA ARG A 102 16.82 3.55 -7.64
C ARG A 102 16.95 3.01 -6.21
N THR A 103 15.83 2.85 -5.52
CA THR A 103 15.75 2.34 -4.15
C THR A 103 15.39 0.86 -4.19
N ASP A 104 16.13 0.02 -3.46
CA ASP A 104 15.72 -1.37 -3.25
C ASP A 104 14.55 -1.36 -2.25
N VAL A 105 13.32 -1.58 -2.74
CA VAL A 105 12.11 -1.58 -1.91
C VAL A 105 11.70 -2.99 -1.53
N TRP A 106 11.62 -3.24 -0.23
CA TRP A 106 11.22 -4.51 0.38
C TRP A 106 9.87 -4.32 1.08
N GLU A 107 8.96 -5.26 0.86
CA GLU A 107 7.62 -5.25 1.45
C GLU A 107 7.45 -6.46 2.36
N ALA A 108 7.25 -6.22 3.65
CA ALA A 108 6.99 -7.27 4.62
C ALA A 108 5.55 -7.15 5.14
N ASP A 109 4.82 -8.26 5.17
CA ASP A 109 3.45 -8.30 5.65
C ASP A 109 3.07 -9.69 6.21
N HIS A 110 1.90 -9.74 6.84
CA HIS A 110 1.31 -10.95 7.37
C HIS A 110 0.93 -11.92 6.22
N PRO A 111 1.14 -13.25 6.37
CA PRO A 111 0.83 -14.23 5.32
C PRO A 111 -0.65 -14.25 4.90
N ALA A 112 -1.55 -13.98 5.85
CA ALA A 112 -2.98 -13.89 5.59
C ALA A 112 -3.41 -12.55 4.94
N CYS A 113 -2.48 -11.60 4.76
CA CYS A 113 -2.73 -10.46 3.90
C CYS A 113 -2.96 -11.01 2.49
N PRO A 114 -4.06 -10.66 1.79
CA PRO A 114 -4.35 -11.21 0.48
C PRO A 114 -3.14 -11.04 -0.44
N GLU A 115 -2.44 -12.13 -0.71
CA GLU A 115 -1.25 -12.15 -1.55
C GLU A 115 -1.56 -11.46 -2.89
N GLY A 116 -0.70 -10.52 -3.28
CA GLY A 116 -0.44 -10.34 -4.71
C GLY A 116 -1.56 -9.79 -5.58
N ARG A 117 -2.40 -8.87 -5.08
CA ARG A 117 -3.11 -8.01 -6.03
C ARG A 117 -2.14 -6.97 -6.58
N ARG A 118 -1.26 -7.39 -7.49
CA ARG A 118 -0.42 -6.48 -8.26
C ARG A 118 -1.31 -5.82 -9.32
N PRO A 119 -1.23 -4.51 -9.51
CA PRO A 119 -1.91 -3.88 -10.62
C PRO A 119 -1.32 -4.43 -11.91
N ALA A 120 -2.16 -4.71 -12.90
CA ALA A 120 -1.73 -5.15 -14.22
C ALA A 120 -1.12 -3.95 -14.98
N PHE A 121 0.07 -3.50 -14.58
CA PHE A 121 0.81 -2.48 -15.32
C PHE A 121 1.52 -3.15 -16.51
N SER A 122 1.05 -2.88 -17.72
CA SER A 122 1.82 -3.09 -18.94
C SER A 122 2.67 -1.84 -19.21
N SER A 123 3.95 -2.05 -19.54
CA SER A 123 4.87 -1.07 -20.14
C SER A 123 5.09 0.26 -19.40
N ARG A 124 5.58 0.24 -18.16
CA ARG A 124 6.50 1.28 -17.69
C ARG A 124 7.81 0.60 -17.30
N SER A 125 8.83 0.80 -18.14
CA SER A 125 10.21 0.44 -17.88
C SER A 125 10.75 1.27 -16.71
N HIS A 126 10.45 0.86 -15.48
CA HIS A 126 11.20 1.30 -14.30
C HIS A 126 12.23 0.23 -14.00
N ALA A 127 13.47 0.60 -14.33
CA ALA A 127 14.66 -0.19 -14.15
C ALA A 127 14.83 -0.59 -12.67
N HIS A 128 15.26 -1.85 -12.47
CA HIS A 128 15.73 -2.43 -11.20
C HIS A 128 14.71 -2.59 -10.07
N TYR A 129 13.66 -3.39 -10.30
CA TYR A 129 12.95 -4.10 -9.21
C TYR A 129 13.77 -5.32 -8.77
N ASN A 130 14.90 -5.08 -8.12
CA ASN A 130 15.67 -6.16 -7.52
C ASN A 130 15.09 -6.45 -6.14
N HIS A 131 14.39 -7.59 -6.04
CA HIS A 131 13.97 -8.23 -4.79
C HIS A 131 12.70 -7.71 -4.12
N TYR A 132 11.55 -8.01 -4.74
CA TYR A 132 10.37 -8.32 -3.94
C TYR A 132 10.67 -9.63 -3.18
N ALA A 133 11.03 -9.54 -1.90
CA ALA A 133 10.76 -10.62 -0.97
C ALA A 133 9.56 -10.19 -0.15
N ALA A 134 8.40 -10.81 -0.39
CA ALA A 134 7.37 -10.86 0.63
C ALA A 134 7.98 -11.59 1.82
N VAL A 135 8.60 -10.84 2.73
CA VAL A 135 9.05 -11.43 3.98
C VAL A 135 7.78 -11.59 4.80
N VAL A 136 7.30 -12.83 4.82
CA VAL A 136 6.17 -13.25 5.61
C VAL A 136 6.60 -13.17 7.08
N VAL A 137 6.28 -12.05 7.74
CA VAL A 137 6.62 -11.84 9.16
C VAL A 137 5.33 -11.82 9.96
N ASN A 138 5.20 -12.77 10.90
CA ASN A 138 4.18 -12.66 11.93
C ASN A 138 4.65 -11.65 13.00
N MET A 139 4.16 -10.42 12.92
CA MET A 139 4.48 -9.35 13.90
C MET A 139 3.87 -9.58 15.29
N ASN A 140 2.99 -10.59 15.46
CA ASN A 140 2.40 -10.97 16.75
C ASN A 140 3.25 -11.96 17.55
N VAL A 141 4.49 -12.27 17.11
CA VAL A 141 5.44 -12.95 17.98
C VAL A 141 5.77 -11.99 19.11
N ARG A 142 5.22 -12.25 20.32
CA ARG A 142 5.69 -11.57 21.53
C ARG A 142 7.21 -11.76 21.55
N CYS A 143 7.97 -10.67 21.54
CA CYS A 143 9.40 -10.69 21.79
C CYS A 143 9.63 -11.13 23.25
N THR A 144 9.48 -12.43 23.50
CA THR A 144 9.87 -13.06 24.75
C THR A 144 11.26 -13.64 24.53
N ARG A 145 12.25 -12.90 25.05
CA ARG A 145 13.66 -13.28 25.24
C ARG A 145 14.51 -13.40 23.97
N ASN A 146 15.38 -12.39 23.85
CA ASN A 146 16.72 -12.42 23.30
C ASN A 146 17.44 -13.77 23.56
N ARG A 147 17.48 -14.64 22.54
CA ARG A 147 18.53 -15.63 22.34
C ARG A 147 18.75 -15.78 20.84
N TYR A 148 19.78 -15.10 20.34
CA TYR A 148 20.49 -15.54 19.14
C TYR A 148 20.88 -17.01 19.36
N ARG A 149 20.17 -17.93 18.71
CA ARG A 149 20.65 -19.28 18.47
C ARG A 149 20.34 -19.60 17.03
N GLU A 150 21.41 -19.60 16.24
CA GLU A 150 21.47 -20.06 14.86
C GLU A 150 20.67 -21.36 14.73
N SER A 151 19.59 -21.29 13.97
CA SER A 151 18.94 -22.47 13.40
C SER A 151 19.03 -22.29 11.88
N PRO A 152 19.49 -23.30 11.12
CA PRO A 152 19.68 -23.14 9.69
C PRO A 152 18.35 -22.81 9.02
N CYS A 153 18.36 -21.73 8.24
CA CYS A 153 17.25 -21.33 7.40
C CYS A 153 16.88 -22.50 6.47
N PRO A 154 15.61 -22.97 6.41
CA PRO A 154 15.20 -23.86 5.35
C PRO A 154 15.41 -23.10 4.04
N THR A 155 16.21 -23.68 3.16
CA THR A 155 16.62 -23.12 1.88
C THR A 155 15.45 -22.46 1.16
N ALA A 156 15.46 -21.13 1.14
CA ALA A 156 14.67 -20.36 0.19
C ALA A 156 15.19 -20.73 -1.20
N SER A 157 14.49 -21.64 -1.87
CA SER A 157 14.75 -21.95 -3.27
C SER A 157 14.37 -20.70 -4.08
N ALA A 158 15.37 -19.87 -4.36
CA ALA A 158 15.25 -18.78 -5.30
C ALA A 158 15.07 -19.39 -6.68
N VAL A 159 13.81 -19.58 -7.10
CA VAL A 159 13.49 -19.82 -8.50
C VAL A 159 13.72 -18.51 -9.22
N VAL A 160 14.91 -18.36 -9.79
CA VAL A 160 15.24 -17.33 -10.78
C VAL A 160 14.64 -17.82 -12.10
N PRO A 161 13.63 -17.15 -12.69
CA PRO A 161 13.19 -17.49 -14.04
C PRO A 161 14.29 -17.12 -15.06
N PRO A 162 14.37 -17.85 -16.19
CA PRO A 162 15.46 -17.73 -17.16
C PRO A 162 15.53 -16.36 -17.85
#